data_AF-A0AB35U1Y7-F1
#
_entry.id   AF-A0AB35U1Y7-F1
#
_cell.length_a   1.000
_cell.length_b   1.000
_cell.length_c   1.000
_cell.angle_alpha   90.00
_cell.angle_beta   90.00
_cell.angle_gamma   90.00
#
_symmetry.space_group_name_H-M   'P 1'
#
loop_
_entity.id
_entity.type
_entity.pdbx_description
1 polymer ?
#
loop_
_entity_poly.entity_id
_entity_poly.type
_entity_poly.pdbx_seq_one_letter_code
_entity_poly.pdbx_strand_id
1 'polypeptide(L)'
;MSDFDKQFNDFADMVAKYVNVGVQKVKDVADFQTKKMKLQSEIGQNQRDITKAYTKLGQAYYEAKENNAQMSDVEDVMELIRSKKKLVDMLQEKLDAMKDSEEE
;
A
#
# COMPACT_ATOMS: atom_id res chain seq x y z
N MET A 1 -17.90 4.90 12.97
CA MET A 1 -16.72 4.45 12.19
C MET A 1 -15.81 5.64 12.07
N SER A 2 -14.58 5.49 12.53
CA SER A 2 -13.53 6.48 12.34
C SER A 2 -13.12 6.51 10.85
N ASP A 3 -12.52 7.62 10.39
CA ASP A 3 -11.94 7.69 9.05
C ASP A 3 -10.83 6.64 8.84
N PHE A 4 -10.26 6.15 9.94
CA PHE A 4 -9.25 5.09 9.96
C PHE A 4 -9.89 3.72 9.64
N ASP A 5 -11.01 3.38 10.26
CA ASP A 5 -11.73 2.11 9.98
C ASP A 5 -12.10 2.00 8.50
N LYS A 6 -12.46 3.12 7.89
CA LYS A 6 -12.80 3.19 6.47
C LYS A 6 -11.57 2.95 5.58
N GLN A 7 -10.45 3.60 5.89
CA GLN A 7 -9.19 3.40 5.16
C GLN A 7 -8.66 1.97 5.32
N PHE A 8 -8.84 1.35 6.48
CA PHE A 8 -8.44 -0.03 6.73
C PHE A 8 -9.30 -1.01 5.93
N ASN A 9 -10.62 -0.84 5.90
CA ASN A 9 -11.52 -1.69 5.11
C ASN A 9 -11.26 -1.54 3.61
N ASP A 10 -11.11 -0.32 3.11
CA ASP A 10 -10.76 -0.07 1.70
C ASP A 10 -9.42 -0.72 1.32
N PHE A 11 -8.46 -0.74 2.27
CA PHE A 11 -7.18 -1.40 2.11
C PHE A 11 -7.29 -2.94 2.13
N ALA A 12 -8.08 -3.52 3.04
CA ALA A 12 -8.31 -4.95 3.12
C ALA A 12 -8.95 -5.48 1.83
N ASP A 13 -9.93 -4.76 1.29
CA ASP A 13 -10.57 -5.07 0.00
C ASP A 13 -9.58 -5.00 -1.17
N MET A 14 -8.64 -4.05 -1.13
CA MET A 14 -7.58 -3.93 -2.13
C MET A 14 -6.64 -5.14 -2.09
N VAL A 15 -6.15 -5.54 -0.91
CA VAL A 15 -5.30 -6.73 -0.75
C VAL A 15 -6.02 -8.00 -1.23
N ALA A 16 -7.28 -8.18 -0.86
CA ALA A 16 -8.09 -9.31 -1.30
C ALA A 16 -8.24 -9.37 -2.83
N LYS A 17 -8.38 -8.22 -3.49
CA LYS A 17 -8.37 -8.14 -4.96
C LYS A 17 -7.03 -8.59 -5.54
N TYR A 18 -5.89 -8.18 -5.00
CA TYR A 18 -4.59 -8.59 -5.56
C TYR A 18 -4.28 -10.07 -5.34
N VAL A 19 -4.67 -10.65 -4.20
CA VAL A 19 -4.53 -12.09 -3.98
C VAL A 19 -5.37 -12.87 -4.99
N ASN A 20 -6.56 -12.36 -5.35
CA ASN A 20 -7.47 -13.01 -6.31
C ASN A 20 -7.16 -12.72 -7.79
N VAL A 21 -6.39 -11.68 -8.12
CA VAL A 21 -5.92 -11.45 -9.50
C VAL A 21 -4.73 -12.37 -9.75
N GLY A 22 -5.08 -13.64 -9.97
CA GLY A 22 -4.26 -14.65 -10.61
C GLY A 22 -3.93 -14.26 -12.04
N VAL A 23 -2.77 -14.73 -12.48
CA VAL A 23 -2.08 -14.44 -13.73
C VAL A 23 -2.99 -14.64 -14.96
N GLN A 24 -3.73 -13.59 -15.36
CA GLN A 24 -4.29 -13.54 -16.71
C GLN A 24 -3.17 -13.16 -17.68
N LYS A 25 -2.72 -14.13 -18.49
CA LYS A 25 -1.81 -13.92 -19.61
C LYS A 25 -2.31 -12.76 -20.46
N VAL A 26 -1.57 -11.66 -20.46
CA VAL A 26 -1.88 -10.46 -21.23
C VAL A 26 -1.48 -10.76 -22.67
N LYS A 27 -2.45 -10.90 -23.57
CA LYS A 27 -2.19 -11.28 -24.97
C LYS A 27 -1.76 -10.09 -25.84
N ASP A 28 -1.98 -8.85 -25.39
CA ASP A 28 -1.66 -7.64 -26.13
C ASP A 28 -0.61 -6.78 -25.42
N VAL A 29 0.41 -6.33 -26.14
CA VAL A 29 1.49 -5.45 -25.63
C VAL A 29 0.92 -4.14 -25.08
N ALA A 30 -0.13 -3.59 -25.69
CA ALA A 30 -0.81 -2.39 -25.20
C ALA A 30 -1.49 -2.60 -23.85
N ASP A 31 -2.15 -3.75 -23.67
CA ASP A 31 -2.76 -4.14 -22.40
C ASP A 31 -1.70 -4.39 -21.33
N PHE A 32 -0.55 -4.94 -21.72
CA PHE A 32 0.57 -5.19 -20.83
C PHE A 32 1.15 -3.87 -20.30
N GLN A 33 1.46 -2.92 -21.19
CA GLN A 33 1.95 -1.60 -20.79
C GLN A 33 0.94 -0.85 -19.91
N THR A 34 -0.35 -0.95 -20.24
CA THR A 34 -1.42 -0.34 -19.43
C THR A 34 -1.47 -0.93 -18.02
N LYS A 35 -1.36 -2.26 -17.87
CA LYS A 35 -1.31 -2.93 -16.57
C LYS A 35 -0.05 -2.56 -15.78
N LYS A 36 1.10 -2.51 -16.44
CA LYS A 36 2.38 -2.06 -15.86
C LYS A 36 2.30 -0.64 -15.30
N MET A 37 1.75 0.30 -16.07
CA MET A 37 1.54 1.69 -15.63
C MET A 37 0.57 1.79 -14.45
N LYS A 38 -0.52 1.00 -14.46
CA LYS A 38 -1.46 0.95 -13.32
C LYS A 38 -0.77 0.47 -12.04
N LEU A 39 -0.02 -0.62 -12.11
CA LEU A 39 0.75 -1.15 -10.96
C LEU A 39 1.74 -0.11 -10.43
N GLN A 40 2.50 0.55 -11.31
CA GLN A 40 3.44 1.60 -10.91
C GLN A 40 2.74 2.78 -10.22
N SER A 41 1.59 3.20 -10.74
CA SER A 41 0.78 4.26 -10.14
C SER A 41 0.26 3.87 -8.75
N GLU A 42 -0.22 2.63 -8.61
CA GLU A 42 -0.72 2.06 -7.36
C GLU A 42 0.39 1.91 -6.30
N ILE A 43 1.59 1.48 -6.70
CA ILE A 43 2.79 1.45 -5.83
C ILE A 43 3.10 2.87 -5.34
N GLY A 44 3.19 3.83 -6.25
CA GLY A 44 3.50 5.22 -5.90
C GLY A 44 2.46 5.85 -4.98
N GLN A 45 1.17 5.54 -5.18
CA GLN A 45 0.11 6.00 -4.28
C GLN A 45 0.23 5.39 -2.88
N ASN A 46 0.46 4.08 -2.78
CA ASN A 46 0.62 3.42 -1.49
C ASN A 46 1.88 3.90 -0.75
N GLN A 47 2.99 4.15 -1.45
CA GLN A 47 4.18 4.77 -0.87
C GLN A 47 3.90 6.17 -0.31
N ARG A 48 3.15 7.01 -1.03
CA ARG A 48 2.72 8.33 -0.52
C ARG A 48 1.86 8.22 0.73
N ASP A 49 0.95 7.26 0.77
CA ASP A 49 0.10 7.02 1.94
C ASP A 49 0.91 6.55 3.15
N ILE A 50 1.90 5.67 2.95
CA ILE A 50 2.85 5.23 4.00
C ILE A 50 3.59 6.46 4.56
N THR A 51 4.11 7.33 3.70
CA THR A 51 4.81 8.54 4.12
C THR A 51 3.89 9.44 4.96
N LYS A 52 2.64 9.64 4.53
CA LYS A 52 1.65 10.42 5.31
C LYS A 52 1.35 9.78 6.67
N ALA A 53 1.23 8.46 6.73
CA ALA A 53 1.00 7.74 7.98
C ALA A 53 2.19 7.92 8.94
N TYR A 54 3.43 7.82 8.45
CA TYR A 54 4.62 8.10 9.24
C TYR A 54 4.69 9.54 9.73
N THR A 55 4.33 10.53 8.89
CA THR A 55 4.28 11.93 9.31
C THR A 55 3.28 12.13 10.44
N LYS A 56 2.07 11.58 10.32
CA LYS A 56 1.05 11.66 11.38
C LYS A 56 1.51 11.01 12.68
N LEU A 57 2.15 9.83 12.59
CA LEU A 57 2.72 9.15 13.75
C LEU A 57 3.80 10.02 14.43
N GLY A 58 4.67 10.63 13.64
CA GLY A 58 5.72 11.53 14.15
C GLY A 58 5.16 12.76 14.85
N GLN A 59 4.12 13.39 14.28
CA GLN A 59 3.43 14.52 14.89
C GLN A 59 2.75 14.13 16.21
N ALA A 60 1.98 13.04 16.20
CA ALA A 60 1.33 12.52 17.41
C ALA A 60 2.34 12.17 18.50
N TYR A 61 3.49 11.59 18.13
CA TYR A 61 4.56 11.28 19.08
C TYR A 61 5.16 12.54 19.68
N TYR A 62 5.44 13.57 18.86
CA TYR A 62 5.97 14.84 19.32
C TYR A 62 4.99 15.51 20.30
N GLU A 63 3.72 15.62 19.93
CA GLU A 63 2.66 16.21 20.76
C GLU A 63 2.46 15.44 22.07
N ALA A 64 2.49 14.11 22.03
CA ALA A 64 2.41 13.28 23.23
C ALA A 64 3.60 13.51 24.17
N LYS A 65 4.81 13.67 23.63
CA LYS A 65 6.01 13.99 24.42
C LYS A 65 5.96 15.41 25.00
N GLU A 66 5.52 16.39 24.23
CA GLU A 66 5.40 17.78 24.68
C GLU A 66 4.37 17.93 25.81
N ASN A 67 3.22 17.25 25.67
CA ASN A 67 2.13 17.32 26.66
C ASN A 67 2.25 16.29 27.79
N ASN A 68 3.32 15.48 27.80
CA ASN A 68 3.52 14.36 28.73
C ASN A 68 2.31 13.40 28.78
N ALA A 69 1.64 13.24 27.63
CA ALA A 69 0.46 12.42 27.44
C ALA A 69 0.83 11.08 26.81
N GLN A 70 -0.01 10.07 27.02
CA GLN A 70 0.14 8.79 26.32
C GLN A 70 -0.40 8.94 24.90
N MET A 71 0.35 8.43 23.92
CA MET A 71 -0.08 8.42 22.53
C MET A 71 -1.15 7.33 22.37
N SER A 72 -2.39 7.70 22.08
CA SER A 72 -3.45 6.74 21.69
C SER A 72 -3.25 6.30 20.24
N ASP A 73 -3.82 5.14 19.87
CA ASP A 73 -3.94 4.67 18.48
C ASP A 73 -2.60 4.37 17.75
N VAL A 74 -1.54 4.16 18.51
CA VAL A 74 -0.19 3.83 17.97
C VAL A 74 -0.16 2.47 17.31
N GLU A 75 -0.81 1.48 17.92
CA GLU A 75 -0.90 0.10 17.43
C GLU A 75 -1.55 0.08 16.04
N ASP A 76 -2.70 0.74 15.90
CA ASP A 76 -3.47 0.85 14.67
C ASP A 76 -2.67 1.50 13.54
N VAL A 77 -1.98 2.61 13.82
CA VAL A 77 -1.12 3.28 12.82
C VAL A 77 0.07 2.39 12.43
N MET A 78 0.66 1.66 13.37
CA MET A 78 1.74 0.71 13.08
C MET A 78 1.25 -0.46 12.22
N GLU A 79 0.07 -1.01 12.49
CA GLU A 79 -0.53 -2.08 11.69
C GLU A 79 -0.85 -1.61 10.26
N LEU A 80 -1.36 -0.39 10.09
CA LEU A 80 -1.60 0.20 8.78
C LEU A 80 -0.30 0.34 7.98
N ILE A 81 0.75 0.87 8.61
CA ILE A 81 2.09 1.02 7.99
C ILE A 81 2.63 -0.35 7.56
N ARG A 82 2.56 -1.35 8.46
CA ARG A 82 3.03 -2.71 8.19
C ARG A 82 2.29 -3.33 7.01
N SER A 83 0.98 -3.15 6.96
CA SER A 83 0.13 -3.73 5.93
C SER A 83 0.35 -3.05 4.57
N LYS A 84 0.43 -1.71 4.53
CA LYS A 84 0.74 -0.98 3.29
C LYS A 84 2.14 -1.32 2.74
N LYS A 85 3.14 -1.53 3.60
CA LYS A 85 4.46 -2.02 3.18
C LYS A 85 4.37 -3.38 2.48
N LYS A 86 3.68 -4.33 3.10
CA LYS A 86 3.48 -5.67 2.51
C LYS A 86 2.76 -5.60 1.16
N LEU A 87 1.79 -4.70 0.99
CA LEU A 87 1.13 -4.49 -0.30
C LEU A 87 2.11 -3.94 -1.35
N VAL A 88 2.93 -2.94 -0.99
CA VAL A 88 3.97 -2.42 -1.89
C VAL A 88 4.90 -3.54 -2.33
N ASP A 89 5.36 -4.38 -1.40
CA ASP A 89 6.24 -5.52 -1.71
C ASP A 89 5.59 -6.48 -2.71
N MET A 90 4.32 -6.88 -2.48
CA MET A 90 3.58 -7.76 -3.40
C MET A 90 3.35 -7.13 -4.79
N LEU A 91 3.10 -5.83 -4.86
CA LEU A 91 2.93 -5.11 -6.13
C LEU A 91 4.26 -5.01 -6.88
N GLN A 92 5.36 -4.83 -6.15
CA GLN A 92 6.72 -4.83 -6.70
C GLN A 92 7.05 -6.20 -7.30
N GLU A 93 6.78 -7.28 -6.56
CA GLU A 93 6.98 -8.66 -7.03
C GLU A 93 6.17 -8.95 -8.30
N LYS A 94 4.89 -8.52 -8.36
CA LYS A 94 4.07 -8.67 -9.58
C LYS A 94 4.63 -7.87 -10.75
N LEU A 95 5.14 -6.66 -10.49
CA LEU A 95 5.73 -5.81 -11.51
C LEU A 95 7.03 -6.41 -12.05
N ASP A 96 7.86 -7.01 -11.20
CA ASP A 96 9.11 -7.63 -11.60
C ASP A 96 8.87 -8.94 -12.38
N ALA A 97 7.95 -9.80 -11.92
CA ALA A 97 7.53 -10.98 -12.68
C ALA A 97 6.96 -10.64 -14.08
N MET A 98 6.36 -9.45 -14.23
CA MET A 98 5.92 -8.96 -15.54
C MET A 98 7.11 -8.56 -16.43
N LYS A 99 8.16 -7.94 -15.89
CA LYS A 99 9.36 -7.57 -16.67
C LYS A 99 10.12 -8.80 -17.15
N ASP A 100 10.25 -9.82 -16.30
CA ASP A 100 10.93 -11.07 -16.67
C ASP A 100 10.24 -11.77 -17.86
N SER A 101 8.92 -11.60 -18.00
CA SER A 101 8.16 -12.10 -19.15
C SER A 101 8.28 -11.26 -20.43
N GLU A 102 8.89 -10.06 -20.39
CA GLU A 102 9.24 -9.27 -21.57
C GLU A 102 10.60 -9.67 -22.17
N GLU A 103 11.47 -10.34 -21.40
CA GLU A 103 12.86 -10.68 -21.79
C GLU A 103 13.03 -12.13 -22.33
N GLU A 104 12.00 -12.99 -22.23
CA GLU A 104 11.93 -14.32 -22.89
C GLU A 104 11.31 -14.26 -24.30
#